data_AF-A0A1G9HP95-F1
#
_entry.id   AF-A0A1G9HP95-F1
#
_cell.length_a   1.000
_cell.length_b   1.000
_cell.length_c   1.000
_cell.angle_alpha   90.00
_cell.angle_beta   90.00
_cell.angle_gamma   90.00
#
_symmetry.space_group_name_H-M   'P 1'
#
loop_
_entity.id
_entity.type
_entity.pdbx_description
1 polymer ?
#
loop_
_entity_poly.entity_id
_entity_poly.type
_entity_poly.pdbx_seq_one_letter_code
_entity_poly.pdbx_strand_id
1 'polypeptide(L)'
;MYAPDQFLHKRPSGTKAELDTFVKTTLKNFFETYSLDDSLEYLWRMIQQSFYTKSRILPNAERANLIAYYEHLHSLILAISLVNNDLERPK
;
A
#
# COMPACT_ATOMS: atom_id res chain seq x y z
N MET A 1 3.27 10.54 18.88
CA MET A 1 4.14 9.42 18.45
C MET A 1 3.19 8.33 17.95
N TYR A 2 3.19 8.02 16.66
CA TYR A 2 2.26 7.03 16.09
C TYR A 2 2.76 5.63 16.45
N ALA A 3 1.85 4.72 16.83
CA ALA A 3 2.22 3.36 17.17
C ALA A 3 2.65 2.59 15.91
N PRO A 4 3.69 1.74 15.95
CA PRO A 4 4.15 0.95 14.80
C PRO A 4 3.04 0.13 14.14
N ASP A 5 2.05 -0.29 14.93
CA ASP A 5 0.90 -1.08 14.49
C ASP A 5 -0.14 -0.28 13.68
N GLN A 6 -0.03 1.05 13.59
CA GLN A 6 -1.03 1.87 12.89
C GLN A 6 -0.93 1.81 11.37
N PHE A 7 0.26 1.51 10.83
CA PHE A 7 0.51 1.61 9.38
C PHE A 7 0.77 0.27 8.69
N LEU A 8 0.75 -0.83 9.45
CA LEU A 8 1.02 -2.16 8.95
C LEU A 8 -0.24 -3.01 9.08
N HIS A 9 -1.01 -3.09 7.99
CA HIS A 9 -2.09 -4.07 7.87
C HIS A 9 -1.56 -5.46 8.25
N LYS A 10 -2.28 -6.15 9.14
CA LYS A 10 -2.00 -7.56 9.43
C LYS A 10 -2.16 -8.35 8.14
N ARG A 11 -1.29 -9.34 7.93
CA ARG A 11 -1.40 -10.23 6.79
C ARG A 11 -2.81 -10.86 6.79
N PRO A 12 -3.58 -10.73 5.70
CA PRO A 12 -4.90 -11.34 5.61
C PRO A 12 -4.82 -12.87 5.77
N SER A 13 -5.79 -13.44 6.47
CA SER A 13 -5.94 -14.88 6.71
C SER A 13 -7.39 -15.29 6.50
N GLY A 14 -7.62 -16.55 6.15
CA GLY A 14 -8.96 -17.07 5.86
C GLY A 14 -8.93 -18.21 4.86
N THR A 15 -10.10 -18.56 4.37
CA THR A 15 -10.32 -19.50 3.28
C THR A 15 -9.76 -18.96 1.97
N LYS A 16 -9.51 -19.84 0.99
CA LYS A 16 -9.06 -19.43 -0.35
C LYS A 16 -10.02 -18.42 -1.00
N ALA A 17 -11.33 -18.63 -0.87
CA ALA A 17 -12.33 -17.75 -1.44
C ALA A 17 -12.32 -16.34 -0.81
N GLU A 18 -12.08 -16.25 0.50
CA GLU A 18 -11.95 -14.97 1.20
C GLU A 18 -10.68 -14.22 0.77
N LEU A 19 -9.56 -14.95 0.65
CA LEU A 19 -8.30 -14.38 0.17
C LEU A 19 -8.40 -13.91 -1.30
N ASP A 20 -9.04 -14.70 -2.17
CA ASP A 20 -9.28 -14.30 -3.56
C ASP A 20 -10.17 -13.06 -3.67
N THR A 21 -11.19 -12.96 -2.81
CA THR A 21 -12.08 -11.79 -2.72
C THR A 21 -11.31 -10.56 -2.24
N PHE A 22 -10.47 -10.73 -1.21
CA PHE A 22 -9.59 -9.67 -0.72
C PHE A 22 -8.65 -9.16 -1.81
N VAL A 23 -8.00 -10.06 -2.55
CA VAL A 23 -7.07 -9.70 -3.63
C VAL A 23 -7.77 -8.88 -4.71
N LYS A 24 -8.90 -9.39 -5.23
CA LYS A 24 -9.66 -8.71 -6.31
C LYS A 24 -10.17 -7.33 -5.87
N THR A 25 -10.69 -7.26 -4.66
CA THR A 25 -11.23 -6.00 -4.10
C THR A 25 -10.11 -4.98 -3.89
N THR A 26 -8.97 -5.42 -3.35
CA THR A 26 -7.82 -4.54 -3.08
C THR A 26 -7.22 -3.99 -4.38
N LEU A 27 -7.02 -4.84 -5.39
CA LEU A 27 -6.52 -4.41 -6.70
C LEU A 27 -7.45 -3.39 -7.34
N LYS A 28 -8.75 -3.68 -7.37
CA LYS A 28 -9.75 -2.77 -7.94
C LYS A 28 -9.76 -1.43 -7.21
N ASN A 29 -9.93 -1.45 -5.89
CA ASN A 29 -10.05 -0.23 -5.09
C ASN A 29 -8.79 0.64 -5.17
N PHE A 30 -7.60 0.03 -5.22
CA PHE A 30 -6.36 0.78 -5.34
C PHE A 30 -6.32 1.62 -6.61
N PHE A 31 -6.56 1.01 -7.78
CA PHE A 31 -6.49 1.71 -9.06
C PHE A 31 -7.73 2.58 -9.37
N GLU A 32 -8.84 2.39 -8.67
CA GLU A 32 -9.97 3.33 -8.67
C GLU A 32 -9.67 4.59 -7.83
N THR A 33 -8.85 4.47 -6.78
CA THR A 33 -8.50 5.58 -5.90
C THR A 33 -7.29 6.36 -6.38
N TYR A 34 -6.26 5.65 -6.87
CA TYR A 34 -4.99 6.22 -7.30
C TYR A 34 -4.74 5.84 -8.75
N SER A 35 -4.69 6.86 -9.62
CA SER A 35 -4.22 6.66 -10.99
C SER A 35 -2.75 6.22 -10.99
N LEU A 36 -2.27 5.71 -12.13
CA LEU A 36 -0.85 5.35 -12.27
C LEU A 36 0.07 6.58 -12.12
N ASP A 37 -0.34 7.72 -12.66
CA ASP A 37 0.42 8.97 -12.56
C ASP A 37 0.49 9.45 -11.10
N ASP A 38 -0.65 9.45 -10.39
CA ASP A 38 -0.68 9.80 -8.96
C ASP A 38 0.19 8.84 -8.14
N SER A 39 0.13 7.55 -8.43
CA SER A 39 0.92 6.53 -7.75
C SER A 39 2.42 6.78 -7.91
N LEU A 40 2.86 7.15 -9.12
CA LEU A 40 4.25 7.51 -9.39
C LEU A 40 4.67 8.76 -8.61
N GLU A 41 3.83 9.79 -8.57
CA GLU A 41 4.09 11.00 -7.80
C GLU A 41 4.19 10.72 -6.29
N TYR A 42 3.25 9.96 -5.72
CA TYR A 42 3.27 9.62 -4.31
C TYR A 42 4.47 8.74 -3.93
N LEU A 43 4.85 7.77 -4.78
CA LEU A 43 6.07 6.98 -4.57
C LEU A 43 7.32 7.86 -4.57
N TRP A 44 7.40 8.80 -5.51
CA TRP A 44 8.52 9.75 -5.56
C TRP A 44 8.57 10.62 -4.31
N ARG A 45 7.41 11.16 -3.87
CA ARG A 45 7.30 11.95 -2.63
C ARG A 45 7.72 11.13 -1.41
N MET A 46 7.38 9.85 -1.33
CA MET A 46 7.85 8.96 -0.25
C MET A 46 9.38 8.88 -0.23
N ILE A 47 10.02 8.60 -1.37
CA ILE A 47 11.49 8.53 -1.49
C ILE A 47 12.11 9.87 -1.08
N GLN A 48 11.54 10.99 -1.54
CA GLN A 48 12.01 12.32 -1.17
C GLN A 48 11.98 12.55 0.34
N GLN A 49 10.91 12.13 1.02
CA GLN A 49 10.83 12.25 2.47
C GLN A 49 11.75 11.28 3.21
N SER A 50 12.00 10.08 2.67
CA SER A 50 12.92 9.13 3.31
C SER A 50 14.39 9.57 3.25
N PHE A 51 14.82 10.25 2.19
CA PHE A 51 16.25 10.55 1.96
C PHE A 51 16.62 12.04 1.97
N TYR A 52 15.68 12.94 1.67
CA TYR A 52 15.96 14.36 1.42
C TYR A 52 15.27 15.31 2.41
N THR A 53 14.79 14.78 3.56
CA THR A 53 14.00 15.47 4.59
C THR A 53 14.61 16.78 5.11
N LYS A 54 15.93 16.96 5.00
CA LYS A 54 16.61 18.20 5.42
C LYS A 54 16.28 19.42 4.53
N SER A 55 15.78 19.21 3.31
CA SER A 55 15.51 20.28 2.35
C SER A 55 14.04 20.67 2.24
N ARG A 56 13.11 19.75 2.58
CA ARG A 56 11.68 19.97 2.38
C ARG A 56 10.85 19.06 3.28
N ILE A 57 10.28 19.63 4.33
CA ILE A 57 9.32 18.94 5.20
C ILE A 57 7.93 19.11 4.59
N LEU A 58 7.20 18.00 4.39
CA LEU A 58 5.83 18.08 3.88
C LEU A 58 4.89 18.79 4.88
N PRO A 59 3.99 19.67 4.38
CA PRO A 59 2.86 20.16 5.13
C PRO A 59 1.98 19.03 5.70
N ASN A 60 1.21 19.31 6.74
CA ASN A 60 0.40 18.29 7.42
C ASN A 60 -0.60 17.60 6.48
N ALA A 61 -1.24 18.33 5.56
CA ALA A 61 -2.17 17.75 4.60
C ALA A 61 -1.48 16.79 3.62
N GLU A 62 -0.34 17.20 3.05
CA GLU A 62 0.43 16.35 2.14
C GLU A 62 0.99 15.12 2.84
N ARG A 63 1.38 15.26 4.12
CA ARG A 63 1.80 14.13 4.95
C ARG A 63 0.66 13.16 5.21
N ALA A 64 -0.54 13.64 5.51
CA ALA A 64 -1.71 12.80 5.70
C ALA A 64 -2.06 12.02 4.43
N ASN A 65 -2.01 12.69 3.26
CA ASN A 65 -2.21 12.03 1.97
C ASN A 65 -1.15 10.96 1.69
N LEU A 66 0.12 11.24 2.00
CA LEU A 66 1.21 10.28 1.81
C LEU A 66 1.06 9.04 2.72
N ILE A 67 0.60 9.25 3.96
CA ILE A 67 0.30 8.16 4.90
C ILE A 67 -0.85 7.31 4.37
N ALA A 68 -1.96 7.93 3.94
CA ALA A 68 -3.09 7.22 3.36
C ALA A 68 -2.68 6.42 2.11
N TYR A 69 -1.92 7.04 1.22
CA TYR A 69 -1.37 6.33 0.05
C TYR A 69 -0.55 5.11 0.45
N TYR A 70 0.33 5.25 1.45
CA TYR A 70 1.15 4.14 1.95
C TYR A 70 0.31 2.99 2.51
N GLU A 71 -0.76 3.28 3.26
CA GLU A 71 -1.67 2.24 3.78
C GLU A 71 -2.33 1.43 2.65
N HIS A 72 -2.85 2.13 1.63
CA HIS A 72 -3.43 1.50 0.45
C HIS A 72 -2.40 0.68 -0.35
N LEU A 73 -1.19 1.23 -0.52
CA LEU A 73 -0.09 0.55 -1.21
C LEU A 73 0.35 -0.70 -0.44
N HIS A 74 0.42 -0.63 0.88
CA HIS A 74 0.79 -1.77 1.72
C HIS A 74 -0.26 -2.90 1.61
N SER A 75 -1.55 -2.56 1.60
CA SER A 75 -2.62 -3.53 1.31
C SER A 75 -2.47 -4.18 -0.07
N LEU A 76 -2.13 -3.39 -1.10
CA LEU A 76 -1.87 -3.90 -2.44
C LEU A 76 -0.69 -4.86 -2.49
N ILE A 77 0.42 -4.53 -1.82
CA ILE A 77 1.60 -5.40 -1.72
C ILE A 77 1.23 -6.73 -1.05
N LEU A 78 0.43 -6.70 0.02
CA LEU A 78 -0.07 -7.91 0.67
C LEU A 78 -0.93 -8.76 -0.29
N ALA A 79 -1.84 -8.14 -1.03
CA ALA A 79 -2.66 -8.82 -2.03
C ALA A 79 -1.81 -9.50 -3.12
N ILE A 80 -0.82 -8.80 -3.68
CA ILE A 80 0.08 -9.36 -4.70
C ILE A 80 0.91 -10.51 -4.12
N SER A 81 1.36 -10.40 -2.87
CA SER A 81 2.10 -11.49 -2.22
C SER A 81 1.28 -12.78 -2.11
N LEU A 82 -0.03 -12.69 -1.89
CA LEU A 82 -0.90 -13.88 -1.86
C LEU A 82 -0.98 -14.54 -3.23
N VAL A 83 -1.14 -13.74 -4.29
CA VAL A 83 -1.17 -14.23 -5.67
C VAL A 83 0.14 -14.95 -6.03
N ASN A 84 1.28 -14.34 -5.70
CA ASN A 84 2.59 -14.93 -6.01
C ASN A 84 2.86 -16.22 -5.23
N ASN A 85 2.43 -16.32 -3.96
CA ASN A 85 2.56 -17.57 -3.19
C ASN A 85 1.73 -18.71 -3.80
N ASP A 86 0.59 -18.39 -4.42
CA ASP A 86 -0.23 -19.35 -5.17
C ASP A 86 0.46 -19.80 -6.47
N LEU A 87 1.24 -18.92 -7.12
CA LEU A 87 2.00 -19.23 -8.33
C LEU A 87 3.25 -20.09 -8.07
N GLU A 88 3.94 -19.87 -6.94
CA GLU A 88 5.12 -20.66 -6.53
C GLU A 88 4.76 -22.07 -6.05
N ARG A 89 3.49 -22.30 -5.69
CA ARG A 89 2.96 -23.62 -5.31
C ARG A 89 1.90 -24.07 -6.32
N PRO A 90 2.27 -24.32 -7.58
CA PRO A 90 1.34 -24.93 -8.53
C PRO A 90 0.95 -26.30 -7.97
N LYS A 91 -0.36 -26.51 -7.79
CA LYS A 91 -0.91 -27.83 -7.49
C LYS A 91 -0.71 -28.78 -8.66
#